data_AF-A0A7R9CAT9-F1
#
_entry.id   AF-A0A7R9CAT9-F1
#
_cell.length_a   1.000
_cell.length_b   1.000
_cell.length_c   1.000
_cell.angle_alpha   90.00
_cell.angle_beta   90.00
_cell.angle_gamma   90.00
#
_symmetry.space_group_name_H-M   'P 1'
#
loop_
_entity.id
_entity.type
_entity.pdbx_description
1 polymer ?
#
loop_
_entity_poly.entity_id
_entity_poly.type
_entity_poly.pdbx_seq_one_letter_code
_entity_poly.pdbx_strand_id
1 'polypeptide(L)'
;MERGLYRSPIELEASRIAQVEEVATKRATPPSVPVVEGLLHLVYDAVLWREEVSAYNRQSSSPTGQRSKMLNLLTFGVPKAFPRIMAAAQSSSSSSGSKVAIVLSGSGVFDGTEVHEASAILVHLTRAGAEPVCYAPDIPQMHGCPVEGESRNVLAESARIARGAIKPLAELKASSVDAVIFPGGFGAAKNLSDWAVRGKDCTVLPDVERVLKDFHASKKPIGLCCISPVLAAKVLPGTTLTLGQNDYKSGKWPYAETIEGASSLGAIVVPK
;
A
#
# COMPACT_ATOMS: atom_id res chain seq x y z
N MET A 1 -5.98 -3.49 -66.41
CA MET A 1 -6.67 -4.08 -65.25
C MET A 1 -5.61 -4.65 -64.33
N GLU A 2 -5.23 -3.89 -63.32
CA GLU A 2 -4.19 -4.27 -62.34
C GLU A 2 -4.75 -5.31 -61.36
N ARG A 3 -3.97 -6.36 -61.10
CA ARG A 3 -4.25 -7.36 -60.07
C ARG A 3 -3.79 -6.81 -58.72
N GLY A 4 -4.72 -6.41 -57.87
CA GLY A 4 -4.44 -6.02 -56.48
C GLY A 4 -3.95 -7.23 -55.67
N LEU A 5 -2.75 -7.12 -55.09
CA LEU A 5 -2.19 -8.09 -54.14
C LEU A 5 -3.02 -8.11 -52.85
N TYR A 6 -3.77 -9.17 -52.63
CA TYR A 6 -4.44 -9.44 -51.35
C TYR A 6 -3.38 -9.80 -50.31
N ARG A 7 -3.14 -8.91 -49.34
CA ARG A 7 -2.28 -9.20 -48.19
C ARG A 7 -3.08 -9.93 -47.12
N SER A 8 -2.47 -10.93 -46.50
CA SER A 8 -3.14 -11.71 -45.46
C SER A 8 -3.41 -10.84 -44.21
N PRO A 9 -4.43 -11.17 -43.40
CA PRO A 9 -4.72 -10.44 -42.15
C PRO A 9 -3.52 -10.33 -41.19
N ILE A 10 -2.59 -11.29 -41.24
CA ILE A 10 -1.37 -11.31 -40.43
C ILE A 10 -0.37 -10.24 -40.92
N GLU A 11 -0.27 -10.02 -42.24
CA GLU A 11 0.61 -8.98 -42.81
C GLU A 11 0.08 -7.57 -42.58
N LEU A 12 -1.24 -7.41 -42.52
CA LEU A 12 -1.90 -6.15 -42.13
C LEU A 12 -1.67 -5.83 -40.64
N GLU A 13 -1.64 -6.85 -39.78
CA GLU A 13 -1.38 -6.70 -38.34
C GLU A 13 0.11 -6.41 -38.06
N ALA A 14 1.02 -7.06 -38.77
CA ALA A 14 2.46 -6.80 -38.68
C ALA A 14 2.82 -5.36 -39.11
N SER A 15 2.17 -4.83 -40.16
CA SER A 15 2.35 -3.43 -40.56
C SER A 15 1.76 -2.42 -39.56
N ARG A 16 0.73 -2.80 -38.80
CA ARG A 16 0.18 -1.95 -37.71
C ARG A 16 1.09 -1.92 -36.49
N ILE A 17 1.69 -3.05 -36.13
CA ILE A 17 2.62 -3.15 -34.99
C ILE A 17 3.89 -2.34 -35.25
N ALA A 18 4.42 -2.37 -36.48
CA ALA A 18 5.60 -1.58 -36.85
C ALA A 18 5.35 -0.05 -36.80
N GLN A 19 4.13 0.42 -37.08
CA GLN A 19 3.78 1.85 -36.97
C GLN A 19 3.61 2.33 -35.52
N VAL A 20 3.33 1.42 -34.57
CA VAL A 20 3.18 1.76 -33.14
C VAL A 20 4.56 1.87 -32.47
N GLU A 21 5.55 1.07 -32.89
CA GLU A 21 6.92 1.16 -32.35
C GLU A 21 7.66 2.45 -32.77
N GLU A 22 7.37 3.01 -33.94
CA GLU A 22 7.99 4.26 -34.42
C GLU A 22 7.47 5.51 -33.67
N VAL A 23 6.26 5.45 -33.09
CA VAL A 23 5.69 6.55 -32.29
C VAL A 23 6.19 6.51 -30.83
N ALA A 24 6.63 5.35 -30.34
CA ALA A 24 7.11 5.18 -28.96
C ALA A 24 8.53 5.70 -28.71
N THR A 25 9.33 5.96 -29.75
CA THR A 25 10.74 6.36 -29.61
C THR A 25 11.00 7.88 -29.60
N LYS A 26 9.96 8.73 -29.54
CA LYS A 26 10.11 10.20 -29.51
C LYS A 26 9.42 10.92 -28.33
N ARG A 27 9.49 10.38 -27.12
CA ARG A 27 9.15 11.15 -25.91
C ARG A 27 10.28 11.11 -24.89
N ALA A 28 10.81 12.30 -24.60
CA ALA A 28 11.80 12.53 -23.56
C ALA A 28 11.29 12.01 -22.21
N THR A 29 12.14 11.27 -21.51
CA THR A 29 11.91 10.79 -20.14
C THR A 29 11.82 11.97 -19.18
N PRO A 30 10.73 12.16 -18.41
CA PRO A 30 10.72 13.12 -17.32
C PRO A 30 11.68 12.66 -16.19
N PRO A 31 12.27 13.59 -15.43
CA PRO A 31 13.28 13.25 -14.42
C PRO A 31 12.68 12.37 -13.32
N SER A 32 13.32 11.22 -13.10
CA SER A 32 13.02 10.31 -11.99
C SER A 32 13.18 11.04 -10.66
N VAL A 33 12.09 11.11 -9.88
CA VAL A 33 12.17 11.47 -8.46
C VAL A 33 12.80 10.28 -7.73
N PRO A 34 13.88 10.46 -6.95
CA PRO A 34 14.51 9.36 -6.23
C PRO A 34 13.52 8.79 -5.21
N VAL A 35 13.11 7.55 -5.43
CA VAL A 35 12.43 6.73 -4.42
C VAL A 35 13.45 6.53 -3.30
N VAL A 36 13.13 7.01 -2.09
CA VAL A 36 13.96 6.79 -0.91
C VAL A 36 13.94 5.28 -0.61
N GLU A 37 14.96 4.55 -1.07
CA GLU A 37 15.13 3.09 -0.91
C GLU A 37 14.90 2.59 0.52
N GLY A 38 15.15 3.44 1.52
CA GLY A 38 14.96 3.12 2.94
C GLY A 38 13.49 2.88 3.35
N LEU A 39 12.51 3.56 2.74
CA LEU A 39 11.10 3.38 3.07
C LEU A 39 10.50 2.13 2.40
N LEU A 40 11.03 1.78 1.22
CA LEU A 40 10.67 0.53 0.54
C LEU A 40 11.13 -0.66 1.38
N HIS A 41 12.36 -0.66 1.91
CA HIS A 41 12.84 -1.73 2.79
C HIS A 41 11.95 -1.96 4.03
N LEU A 42 11.42 -0.90 4.64
CA LEU A 42 10.52 -1.00 5.80
C LEU A 42 9.15 -1.64 5.49
N VAL A 43 8.60 -1.37 4.29
CA VAL A 43 7.37 -2.04 3.82
C VAL A 43 7.68 -3.47 3.35
N TYR A 44 8.89 -3.72 2.83
CA TYR A 44 9.33 -5.05 2.40
C TYR A 44 9.59 -6.00 3.58
N ASP A 45 10.17 -5.53 4.68
CA ASP A 45 10.38 -6.33 5.90
C ASP A 45 9.05 -6.77 6.54
N ALA A 46 8.00 -5.93 6.48
CA ALA A 46 6.66 -6.28 6.93
C ALA A 46 6.03 -7.42 6.11
N VAL A 47 6.38 -7.54 4.82
CA VAL A 47 5.92 -8.62 3.94
C VAL A 47 6.69 -9.92 4.17
N LEU A 48 8.00 -9.84 4.46
CA LEU A 48 8.83 -11.02 4.77
C LEU A 48 8.41 -11.70 6.08
N TRP A 49 7.89 -10.95 7.05
CA TRP A 49 7.31 -11.51 8.28
C TRP A 49 6.17 -12.51 8.01
N ARG A 50 5.41 -12.34 6.91
CA ARG A 50 4.34 -13.25 6.52
C ARG A 50 4.86 -14.64 6.14
N GLU A 51 6.06 -14.72 5.58
CA GLU A 51 6.70 -15.99 5.22
C GLU A 51 7.32 -16.70 6.44
N GLU A 52 7.93 -15.94 7.35
CA GLU A 52 8.51 -16.47 8.60
C GLU A 52 7.43 -16.97 9.58
N VAL A 53 6.32 -16.23 9.73
CA VAL A 53 5.19 -16.66 10.58
C VAL A 53 4.44 -17.85 9.97
N SER A 54 4.35 -17.92 8.64
CA SER A 54 3.81 -19.09 7.94
C SER A 54 4.72 -20.32 8.10
N ALA A 55 6.04 -20.14 8.15
CA ALA A 55 7.00 -21.20 8.48
C ALA A 55 6.89 -21.66 9.94
N TYR A 56 6.71 -20.74 10.89
CA TYR A 56 6.53 -21.06 12.32
C TYR A 56 5.22 -21.81 12.59
N ASN A 57 4.11 -21.40 11.96
CA ASN A 57 2.81 -22.08 12.12
C ASN A 57 2.74 -23.46 11.44
N ARG A 58 3.64 -23.76 10.49
CA ARG A 58 3.81 -25.11 9.93
C ARG A 58 4.56 -26.07 10.86
N GLN A 59 5.34 -25.55 11.80
CA GLN A 59 6.11 -26.36 12.76
C GLN A 59 5.35 -26.65 14.05
N SER A 60 4.27 -25.93 14.36
CA SER A 60 3.52 -26.05 15.63
C SER A 60 2.35 -27.05 15.59
N SER A 61 2.13 -27.76 14.48
CA SER A 61 1.15 -28.85 14.41
C SER A 61 1.77 -30.20 14.82
N SER A 62 1.95 -30.43 16.14
CA SER A 62 2.05 -31.79 16.70
C SER A 62 1.06 -31.98 17.86
N PRO A 63 0.40 -33.15 18.00
CA PRO A 63 -0.75 -33.28 18.87
C PRO A 63 -0.36 -33.85 20.23
N THR A 64 -0.16 -33.00 21.24
CA THR A 64 -0.34 -33.39 22.65
C THR A 64 -0.72 -32.17 23.46
N GLY A 65 -1.91 -32.21 24.06
CA GLY A 65 -2.52 -31.07 24.72
C GLY A 65 -1.99 -30.79 26.12
N GLN A 66 -2.09 -29.52 26.51
CA GLN A 66 -2.64 -29.10 27.80
C GLN A 66 -2.91 -27.60 27.76
N ARG A 67 -4.18 -27.22 28.02
CA ARG A 67 -4.60 -25.82 28.17
C ARG A 67 -4.31 -25.32 29.59
N SER A 68 -4.07 -24.02 29.65
CA SER A 68 -4.12 -23.11 30.80
C SER A 68 -2.93 -23.15 31.76
N LYS A 69 -2.18 -22.03 31.77
CA LYS A 69 -1.94 -21.25 32.99
C LYS A 69 -1.53 -19.82 32.63
N MET A 70 -2.09 -18.91 33.42
CA MET A 70 -1.89 -17.48 33.53
C MET A 70 -0.52 -16.95 33.08
N LEU A 71 -0.61 -15.81 32.40
CA LEU A 71 0.42 -14.79 32.24
C LEU A 71 1.17 -14.56 33.56
N ASN A 72 2.38 -15.12 33.67
CA ASN A 72 3.37 -14.69 34.64
C ASN A 72 4.58 -14.18 33.86
N LEU A 73 4.75 -12.87 33.93
CA LEU A 73 5.94 -12.14 33.53
C LEU A 73 7.11 -12.67 34.37
N LEU A 74 8.00 -13.46 33.75
CA LEU A 74 9.28 -13.85 34.33
C LEU A 74 10.39 -13.26 33.47
N THR A 75 11.00 -12.20 34.00
CA THR A 75 12.31 -11.70 33.60
C THR A 75 13.34 -12.82 33.78
N PHE A 76 13.81 -13.40 32.68
CA PHE A 76 14.99 -14.26 32.69
C PHE A 76 16.20 -13.49 32.17
N GLY A 77 17.26 -13.51 32.97
CA GLY A 77 18.48 -12.74 32.79
C GLY A 77 19.17 -13.00 31.46
N VAL A 78 19.65 -11.91 30.86
CA VAL A 78 20.50 -11.91 29.68
C VAL A 78 21.91 -12.36 30.08
N PRO A 79 22.49 -13.42 29.49
CA PRO A 79 23.90 -13.72 29.65
C PRO A 79 24.76 -12.60 29.05
N LYS A 80 25.79 -12.18 29.80
CA LYS A 80 26.86 -11.28 29.33
C LYS A 80 27.59 -11.92 28.14
N ALA A 81 27.32 -11.41 26.93
CA ALA A 81 28.28 -11.19 25.84
C ALA A 81 27.53 -11.07 24.50
N PHE A 82 27.18 -9.85 24.12
CA PHE A 82 26.99 -9.50 22.71
C PHE A 82 27.85 -8.25 22.43
N PRO A 83 28.68 -8.23 21.37
CA PRO A 83 29.70 -7.19 21.21
C PRO A 83 29.09 -5.79 21.04
N ARG A 84 29.68 -4.82 21.74
CA ARG A 84 29.47 -3.38 21.60
C ARG A 84 29.84 -2.94 20.17
N ILE A 85 28.85 -2.67 19.32
CA ILE A 85 29.00 -1.69 18.23
C ILE A 85 27.68 -0.93 18.10
N MET A 86 27.43 0.01 19.01
CA MET A 86 26.50 1.13 18.82
C MET A 86 26.95 2.26 19.75
N ALA A 87 28.03 2.94 19.37
CA ALA A 87 28.47 4.18 20.01
C ALA A 87 29.35 4.97 19.03
N ALA A 88 28.73 5.56 18.00
CA ALA A 88 29.28 6.70 17.25
C ALA A 88 28.23 7.25 16.29
N ALA A 89 27.30 8.08 16.79
CA ALA A 89 26.63 9.17 16.07
C ALA A 89 25.53 9.77 16.96
N GLN A 90 25.92 10.32 18.11
CA GLN A 90 25.09 11.30 18.81
C GLN A 90 25.90 12.58 18.87
N SER A 91 25.91 13.31 17.75
CA SER A 91 26.31 14.70 17.70
C SER A 91 25.13 15.51 17.20
N SER A 92 24.44 16.14 18.16
CA SER A 92 23.78 17.45 18.04
C SER A 92 22.90 17.71 16.79
N SER A 93 21.61 17.43 16.92
CA SER A 93 20.56 18.41 16.55
C SER A 93 19.26 18.06 17.26
N SER A 94 18.49 19.07 17.64
CA SER A 94 17.16 18.95 18.26
C SER A 94 16.10 18.51 17.25
N SER A 95 16.16 17.29 16.74
CA SER A 95 15.19 16.80 15.76
C SER A 95 14.26 15.77 16.40
N SER A 96 13.02 16.16 16.67
CA SER A 96 11.90 15.22 16.77
C SER A 96 11.96 14.25 15.59
N GLY A 97 11.84 12.95 15.82
CA GLY A 97 11.88 11.94 14.76
C GLY A 97 10.94 12.26 13.59
N SER A 98 11.24 11.78 12.39
CA SER A 98 10.44 12.04 11.19
C SER A 98 8.97 11.69 11.43
N LYS A 99 8.06 12.57 11.01
CA LYS A 99 6.62 12.37 11.16
C LYS A 99 6.06 11.69 9.92
N VAL A 100 5.32 10.59 10.10
CA VAL A 100 4.76 9.82 8.97
C VAL A 100 3.26 9.72 9.14
N ALA A 101 2.50 10.25 8.17
CA ALA A 101 1.05 10.12 8.17
C ALA A 101 0.63 8.70 7.76
N ILE A 102 -0.29 8.10 8.51
CA ILE A 102 -0.90 6.80 8.19
C ILE A 102 -2.37 7.04 7.87
N VAL A 103 -2.78 6.84 6.62
CA VAL A 103 -4.16 7.04 6.20
C VAL A 103 -4.92 5.71 6.25
N LEU A 104 -5.78 5.59 7.25
CA LEU A 104 -6.62 4.42 7.52
C LEU A 104 -7.99 4.54 6.84
N SER A 105 -8.66 3.41 6.66
CA SER A 105 -9.92 3.29 5.92
C SER A 105 -11.02 2.53 6.67
N GLY A 106 -10.87 2.34 7.99
CA GLY A 106 -11.72 1.54 8.86
C GLY A 106 -10.87 0.53 9.65
N SER A 107 -11.49 -0.50 10.24
CA SER A 107 -10.77 -1.51 11.04
C SER A 107 -11.25 -2.94 10.75
N GLY A 108 -10.72 -3.54 9.69
CA GLY A 108 -11.09 -4.88 9.22
C GLY A 108 -10.79 -5.04 7.72
N VAL A 109 -10.31 -6.22 7.29
CA VAL A 109 -9.86 -6.39 5.90
C VAL A 109 -10.98 -6.22 4.87
N PHE A 110 -12.24 -6.53 5.20
CA PHE A 110 -13.35 -6.54 4.23
C PHE A 110 -14.09 -5.20 4.12
N ASP A 111 -14.02 -4.38 5.16
CA ASP A 111 -14.80 -3.16 5.34
C ASP A 111 -13.94 -1.93 5.69
N GLY A 112 -12.64 -2.14 5.92
CA GLY A 112 -11.69 -1.09 6.31
C GLY A 112 -10.23 -1.44 6.01
N THR A 113 -9.33 -1.01 6.90
CA THR A 113 -7.90 -1.29 6.79
C THR A 113 -7.56 -2.70 7.26
N GLU A 114 -6.66 -3.37 6.54
CA GLU A 114 -6.06 -4.64 6.98
C GLU A 114 -5.22 -4.39 8.25
N VAL A 115 -5.66 -4.97 9.36
CA VAL A 115 -5.14 -4.65 10.70
C VAL A 115 -3.70 -5.13 10.93
N HIS A 116 -3.26 -6.19 10.25
CA HIS A 116 -1.89 -6.71 10.35
C HIS A 116 -0.91 -5.82 9.57
N GLU A 117 -1.26 -5.37 8.37
CA GLU A 117 -0.50 -4.42 7.58
C GLU A 117 -0.33 -3.11 8.36
N ALA A 118 -1.43 -2.55 8.89
CA ALA A 118 -1.36 -1.35 9.72
C ALA A 118 -0.50 -1.55 10.97
N SER A 119 -0.67 -2.68 11.68
CA SER A 119 0.14 -2.99 12.87
C SER A 119 1.63 -3.11 12.53
N ALA A 120 1.96 -3.80 11.43
CA ALA A 120 3.33 -3.94 10.97
C ALA A 120 3.94 -2.58 10.62
N ILE A 121 3.24 -1.76 9.82
CA ILE A 121 3.68 -0.41 9.46
C ILE A 121 3.98 0.43 10.71
N LEU A 122 3.07 0.45 11.69
CA LEU A 122 3.24 1.20 12.93
C LEU A 122 4.45 0.72 13.75
N VAL A 123 4.63 -0.60 13.88
CA VAL A 123 5.77 -1.19 14.58
C VAL A 123 7.10 -0.86 13.88
N HIS A 124 7.16 -0.97 12.55
CA HIS A 124 8.38 -0.69 11.80
C HIS A 124 8.78 0.79 11.86
N LEU A 125 7.82 1.71 11.72
CA LEU A 125 8.08 3.15 11.84
C LEU A 125 8.59 3.54 13.23
N THR A 126 7.91 3.06 14.28
CA THR A 126 8.30 3.38 15.66
C THR A 126 9.67 2.79 16.01
N ARG A 127 9.98 1.57 15.54
CA ARG A 127 11.33 0.97 15.69
C ARG A 127 12.42 1.75 14.95
N ALA A 128 12.07 2.41 13.84
CA ALA A 128 12.99 3.28 13.10
C ALA A 128 13.10 4.70 13.71
N GLY A 129 12.42 4.98 14.83
CA GLY A 129 12.44 6.29 15.48
C GLY A 129 11.55 7.35 14.83
N ALA A 130 10.67 6.95 13.90
CA ALA A 130 9.68 7.83 13.31
C ALA A 130 8.41 7.93 14.19
N GLU A 131 7.71 9.06 14.10
CA GLU A 131 6.44 9.32 14.77
C GLU A 131 5.28 9.06 13.77
N PRO A 132 4.54 7.95 13.88
CA PRO A 132 3.35 7.75 13.07
C PRO A 132 2.18 8.61 13.57
N VAL A 133 1.49 9.28 12.64
CA VAL A 133 0.29 10.09 12.94
C VAL A 133 -0.86 9.54 12.11
N CYS A 134 -1.90 9.01 12.76
CA CYS A 134 -3.01 8.36 12.06
C CYS A 134 -4.06 9.37 11.60
N TYR A 135 -4.58 9.15 10.40
CA TYR A 135 -5.66 9.92 9.79
C TYR A 135 -6.70 8.99 9.17
N ALA A 136 -7.96 9.41 9.13
CA ALA A 136 -9.01 8.72 8.39
C ALA A 136 -10.12 9.69 7.98
N PRO A 137 -10.84 9.46 6.86
CA PRO A 137 -11.95 10.29 6.47
C PRO A 137 -13.13 10.11 7.44
N ASP A 138 -13.79 11.22 7.79
CA ASP A 138 -15.00 11.20 8.62
C ASP A 138 -16.24 11.00 7.75
N ILE A 139 -16.43 9.76 7.31
CA ILE A 139 -17.51 9.34 6.40
C ILE A 139 -18.10 8.00 6.86
N PRO A 140 -19.35 7.66 6.48
CA PRO A 140 -19.85 6.31 6.64
C PRO A 140 -19.04 5.31 5.79
N GLN A 141 -18.89 4.08 6.28
CA GLN A 141 -18.33 2.97 5.50
C GLN A 141 -19.32 2.54 4.40
N MET A 142 -18.83 2.21 3.21
CA MET A 142 -19.69 1.84 2.07
C MET A 142 -20.43 0.51 2.29
N HIS A 143 -19.79 -0.48 2.92
CA HIS A 143 -20.35 -1.83 3.15
C HIS A 143 -20.01 -2.33 4.57
N GLY A 144 -20.33 -1.50 5.58
CA GLY A 144 -19.63 -1.49 6.87
C GLY A 144 -20.19 -2.31 8.03
N CYS A 145 -21.24 -3.12 7.86
CA CYS A 145 -21.64 -4.01 8.94
C CYS A 145 -22.21 -5.34 8.41
N PRO A 146 -21.71 -6.49 8.91
CA PRO A 146 -22.37 -7.78 8.70
C PRO A 146 -23.72 -7.86 9.45
N VAL A 147 -24.02 -6.89 10.31
CA VAL A 147 -25.31 -6.72 10.95
C VAL A 147 -26.17 -5.80 10.10
N GLU A 148 -27.30 -6.33 9.63
CA GLU A 148 -28.25 -5.61 8.79
C GLU A 148 -28.81 -4.38 9.52
N GLY A 149 -28.84 -3.22 8.85
CA GLY A 149 -29.34 -1.97 9.41
C GLY A 149 -28.35 -1.15 10.24
N GLU A 150 -27.14 -1.66 10.49
CA GLU A 150 -26.09 -0.91 11.18
C GLU A 150 -25.14 -0.20 10.20
N SER A 151 -24.81 1.06 10.52
CA SER A 151 -23.80 1.83 9.80
C SER A 151 -22.64 2.16 10.72
N ARG A 152 -21.41 2.07 10.20
CA ARG A 152 -20.18 2.40 10.91
C ARG A 152 -19.48 3.58 10.24
N ASN A 153 -18.79 4.39 11.03
CA ASN A 153 -18.00 5.52 10.54
C ASN A 153 -16.53 5.12 10.36
N VAL A 154 -15.92 5.53 9.25
CA VAL A 154 -14.54 5.18 8.88
C VAL A 154 -13.53 5.71 9.91
N LEU A 155 -13.65 6.97 10.32
CA LEU A 155 -12.77 7.60 11.33
C LEU A 155 -12.93 6.92 12.69
N ALA A 156 -14.17 6.72 13.14
CA ALA A 156 -14.47 6.09 14.42
C ALA A 156 -13.92 4.66 14.50
N GLU A 157 -14.10 3.85 13.45
CA GLU A 157 -13.57 2.48 13.44
C GLU A 157 -12.05 2.45 13.31
N SER A 158 -11.45 3.36 12.53
CA SER A 158 -9.99 3.49 12.43
C SER A 158 -9.33 3.87 13.76
N ALA A 159 -10.05 4.56 14.65
CA ALA A 159 -9.58 4.88 16.00
C ALA A 159 -9.26 3.62 16.83
N ARG A 160 -9.83 2.45 16.51
CA ARG A 160 -9.49 1.17 17.16
C ARG A 160 -8.04 0.78 16.91
N ILE A 161 -7.57 0.90 15.65
CA ILE A 161 -6.17 0.65 15.27
C ILE A 161 -5.26 1.69 15.92
N ALA A 162 -5.65 2.98 15.84
CA ALA A 162 -4.87 4.10 16.36
C ALA A 162 -4.93 4.27 17.88
N ARG A 163 -5.65 3.41 18.61
CA ARG A 163 -5.88 3.49 20.06
C ARG A 163 -6.40 4.88 20.49
N GLY A 164 -7.29 5.47 19.69
CA GLY A 164 -7.85 6.81 19.88
C GLY A 164 -7.02 7.97 19.34
N ALA A 165 -5.74 7.77 19.00
CA ALA A 165 -4.86 8.82 18.48
C ALA A 165 -4.98 8.98 16.96
N ILE A 166 -6.12 9.49 16.50
CA ILE A 166 -6.43 9.66 15.07
C ILE A 166 -7.06 11.03 14.80
N LYS A 167 -6.81 11.56 13.60
CA LYS A 167 -7.35 12.85 13.15
C LYS A 167 -8.20 12.70 11.87
N PRO A 168 -9.14 13.62 11.60
CA PRO A 168 -9.81 13.69 10.31
C PRO A 168 -8.82 13.88 9.16
N LEU A 169 -8.99 13.15 8.06
CA LEU A 169 -8.11 13.23 6.88
C LEU A 169 -8.07 14.65 6.26
N ALA A 170 -9.15 15.40 6.38
CA ALA A 170 -9.23 16.80 5.95
C ALA A 170 -8.16 17.69 6.61
N GLU A 171 -7.69 17.33 7.82
CA GLU A 171 -6.64 18.07 8.53
C GLU A 171 -5.22 17.74 8.08
N LEU A 172 -5.02 16.67 7.30
CA LEU A 172 -3.70 16.26 6.84
C LEU A 172 -3.17 17.26 5.81
N LYS A 173 -2.09 17.94 6.17
CA LYS A 173 -1.32 18.82 5.29
C LYS A 173 0.04 18.20 4.99
N ALA A 174 0.42 18.14 3.72
CA ALA A 174 1.74 17.64 3.32
C ALA A 174 2.90 18.39 3.97
N SER A 175 2.72 19.66 4.38
CA SER A 175 3.74 20.43 5.10
C SER A 175 3.96 20.00 6.56
N SER A 176 3.01 19.27 7.17
CA SER A 176 3.06 18.92 8.60
C SER A 176 3.73 17.58 8.93
N VAL A 177 4.02 16.76 7.91
CA VAL A 177 4.63 15.43 8.03
C VAL A 177 5.61 15.20 6.89
N ASP A 178 6.48 14.22 7.01
CA ASP A 178 7.58 13.96 6.07
C ASP A 178 7.23 12.92 4.99
N ALA A 179 6.30 12.01 5.29
CA ALA A 179 5.83 10.98 4.36
C ALA A 179 4.37 10.60 4.65
N VAL A 180 3.73 9.89 3.72
CA VAL A 180 2.38 9.32 3.90
C VAL A 180 2.38 7.85 3.50
N ILE A 181 1.68 7.02 4.27
CA ILE A 181 1.48 5.60 3.99
C ILE A 181 0.00 5.26 4.03
N PHE A 182 -0.45 4.50 3.03
CA PHE A 182 -1.79 3.95 2.92
C PHE A 182 -1.70 2.41 3.04
N PRO A 183 -2.03 1.84 4.20
CA PRO A 183 -2.21 0.40 4.33
C PRO A 183 -3.29 -0.12 3.37
N GLY A 184 -3.29 -1.42 3.13
CA GLY A 184 -4.30 -2.09 2.33
C GLY A 184 -5.60 -2.38 3.09
N GLY A 185 -6.25 -3.46 2.67
CA GLY A 185 -7.64 -3.79 3.02
C GLY A 185 -8.63 -3.24 2.01
N PHE A 186 -9.80 -3.90 1.91
CA PHE A 186 -10.84 -3.50 0.96
C PHE A 186 -11.42 -2.12 1.25
N GLY A 187 -11.25 -1.58 2.46
CA GLY A 187 -11.58 -0.18 2.75
C GLY A 187 -10.84 0.83 1.86
N ALA A 188 -9.63 0.53 1.40
CA ALA A 188 -8.95 1.39 0.41
C ALA A 188 -9.69 1.41 -0.94
N ALA A 189 -10.27 0.28 -1.34
CA ALA A 189 -11.04 0.14 -2.58
C ALA A 189 -12.53 0.50 -2.45
N LYS A 190 -13.04 0.65 -1.22
CA LYS A 190 -14.47 0.91 -0.93
C LYS A 190 -14.75 2.27 -0.27
N ASN A 191 -13.85 2.75 0.58
CA ASN A 191 -14.06 3.95 1.39
C ASN A 191 -13.14 5.10 0.95
N LEU A 192 -11.89 4.80 0.58
CA LEU A 192 -10.95 5.79 0.02
C LEU A 192 -11.15 6.00 -1.50
N SER A 193 -11.86 5.08 -2.14
CA SER A 193 -12.32 5.11 -3.52
C SER A 193 -13.53 4.20 -3.67
N ASP A 194 -14.18 4.20 -4.84
CA ASP A 194 -15.22 3.22 -5.20
C ASP A 194 -14.69 2.15 -6.19
N TRP A 195 -13.38 1.86 -6.15
CA TRP A 195 -12.72 0.84 -7.00
C TRP A 195 -13.38 -0.53 -6.93
N ALA A 196 -13.75 -1.00 -5.75
CA ALA A 196 -14.33 -2.32 -5.55
C ALA A 196 -15.65 -2.54 -6.33
N VAL A 197 -16.34 -1.45 -6.68
CA VAL A 197 -17.61 -1.49 -7.41
C VAL A 197 -17.48 -1.01 -8.86
N ARG A 198 -16.51 -0.14 -9.17
CA ARG A 198 -16.37 0.49 -10.50
C ARG A 198 -15.07 0.19 -11.24
N GLY A 199 -14.12 -0.52 -10.62
CA GLY A 199 -12.83 -0.83 -11.21
C GLY A 199 -12.10 0.41 -11.72
N LYS A 200 -11.62 0.37 -12.97
CA LYS A 200 -10.92 1.50 -13.62
C LYS A 200 -11.75 2.80 -13.68
N ASP A 201 -13.08 2.68 -13.73
CA ASP A 201 -13.99 3.82 -13.83
C ASP A 201 -14.35 4.41 -12.45
N CYS A 202 -13.57 4.05 -11.43
CA CYS A 202 -13.72 4.57 -10.08
C CYS A 202 -13.48 6.07 -9.96
N THR A 203 -13.91 6.61 -8.84
CA THR A 203 -13.57 7.90 -8.27
C THR A 203 -12.81 7.67 -6.97
N VAL A 204 -11.75 8.45 -6.75
CA VAL A 204 -11.03 8.51 -5.47
C VAL A 204 -11.64 9.62 -4.61
N LEU A 205 -11.74 9.39 -3.29
CA LEU A 205 -12.28 10.39 -2.37
C LEU A 205 -11.49 11.71 -2.50
N PRO A 206 -12.13 12.90 -2.57
CA PRO A 206 -11.44 14.15 -2.84
C PRO A 206 -10.27 14.46 -1.90
N ASP A 207 -10.41 14.16 -0.60
CA ASP A 207 -9.33 14.34 0.38
C ASP A 207 -8.15 13.39 0.14
N VAL A 208 -8.40 12.17 -0.32
CA VAL A 208 -7.35 11.20 -0.68
C VAL A 208 -6.62 11.64 -1.94
N GLU A 209 -7.37 12.09 -2.95
CA GLU A 209 -6.80 12.65 -4.18
C GLU A 209 -5.92 13.87 -3.89
N ARG A 210 -6.41 14.81 -3.06
CA ARG A 210 -5.65 15.96 -2.58
C ARG A 210 -4.35 15.53 -1.89
N VAL A 211 -4.43 14.62 -0.91
CA VAL A 211 -3.25 14.14 -0.18
C VAL A 211 -2.22 13.52 -1.14
N LEU A 212 -2.63 12.64 -2.05
CA LEU A 212 -1.71 12.03 -3.01
C LEU A 212 -1.02 13.07 -3.90
N LYS A 213 -1.79 14.03 -4.44
CA LYS A 213 -1.25 15.12 -5.27
C LYS A 213 -0.32 16.05 -4.49
N ASP A 214 -0.68 16.45 -3.27
CA ASP A 214 0.10 17.34 -2.44
C ASP A 214 1.47 16.73 -2.07
N PHE A 215 1.48 15.45 -1.67
CA PHE A 215 2.73 14.75 -1.34
C PHE A 215 3.61 14.53 -2.56
N HIS A 216 3.01 14.15 -3.70
CA HIS A 216 3.72 13.99 -4.96
C HIS A 216 4.34 15.31 -5.43
N ALA A 217 3.57 16.41 -5.43
CA ALA A 217 4.06 17.73 -5.80
C ALA A 217 5.17 18.23 -4.86
N SER A 218 5.08 17.88 -3.58
CA SER A 218 6.10 18.18 -2.56
C SER A 218 7.31 17.24 -2.60
N LYS A 219 7.34 16.27 -3.53
CA LYS A 219 8.38 15.22 -3.64
C LYS A 219 8.59 14.45 -2.33
N LYS A 220 7.52 14.28 -1.55
CA LYS A 220 7.53 13.51 -0.30
C LYS A 220 7.19 12.05 -0.56
N PRO A 221 7.80 11.10 0.17
CA PRO A 221 7.52 9.68 -0.04
C PRO A 221 6.04 9.31 0.19
N ILE A 222 5.53 8.45 -0.68
CA ILE A 222 4.19 7.86 -0.62
C ILE A 222 4.35 6.33 -0.57
N GLY A 223 3.92 5.71 0.53
CA GLY A 223 3.87 4.25 0.68
C GLY A 223 2.46 3.73 0.43
N LEU A 224 2.32 2.70 -0.41
CA LEU A 224 1.04 2.06 -0.73
C LEU A 224 1.22 0.54 -0.60
N CYS A 225 0.30 -0.13 0.08
CA CYS A 225 0.35 -1.56 0.36
C CYS A 225 -0.89 -2.30 -0.16
N CYS A 226 -0.69 -3.54 -0.63
CA CYS A 226 -1.76 -4.42 -1.09
C CYS A 226 -2.59 -3.77 -2.22
N ILE A 227 -3.89 -3.49 -1.98
CA ILE A 227 -4.78 -2.88 -2.98
C ILE A 227 -4.68 -1.35 -3.05
N SER A 228 -4.11 -0.67 -2.05
CA SER A 228 -4.05 0.80 -2.05
C SER A 228 -3.28 1.45 -3.22
N PRO A 229 -2.33 0.79 -3.92
CA PRO A 229 -1.70 1.35 -5.12
C PRO A 229 -2.67 1.74 -6.25
N VAL A 230 -3.89 1.18 -6.30
CA VAL A 230 -4.90 1.59 -7.30
C VAL A 230 -5.32 3.06 -7.13
N LEU A 231 -5.19 3.62 -5.92
CA LEU A 231 -5.43 5.04 -5.65
C LEU A 231 -4.43 5.91 -6.42
N ALA A 232 -3.15 5.55 -6.37
CA ALA A 232 -2.10 6.25 -7.11
C ALA A 232 -2.22 6.02 -8.62
N ALA A 233 -2.58 4.81 -9.07
CA ALA A 233 -2.83 4.54 -10.49
C ALA A 233 -3.88 5.50 -11.07
N LYS A 234 -4.93 5.81 -10.31
CA LYS A 234 -6.00 6.72 -10.73
C LYS A 234 -5.61 8.19 -10.66
N VAL A 235 -4.84 8.59 -9.64
CA VAL A 235 -4.60 10.01 -9.31
C VAL A 235 -3.30 10.55 -9.89
N LEU A 236 -2.29 9.70 -10.07
CA LEU A 236 -0.92 10.05 -10.46
C LEU A 236 -0.52 9.25 -11.71
N PRO A 237 -0.93 9.68 -12.92
CA PRO A 237 -0.63 8.96 -14.15
C PRO A 237 0.88 8.87 -14.39
N GLY A 238 1.34 7.74 -14.92
CA GLY A 238 2.77 7.47 -15.14
C GLY A 238 3.52 6.94 -13.91
N THR A 239 2.84 6.70 -12.78
CA THR A 239 3.46 6.11 -11.58
C THR A 239 3.80 4.65 -11.82
N THR A 240 5.02 4.25 -11.46
CA THR A 240 5.42 2.84 -11.39
C THR A 240 4.98 2.24 -10.06
N LEU A 241 4.27 1.12 -10.10
CA LEU A 241 3.72 0.45 -8.91
C LEU A 241 3.74 -1.08 -9.05
N THR A 242 3.57 -1.79 -7.94
CA THR A 242 3.37 -3.24 -7.94
C THR A 242 2.05 -3.61 -7.26
N LEU A 243 1.45 -4.69 -7.72
CA LEU A 243 0.26 -5.33 -7.12
C LEU A 243 0.54 -6.81 -6.81
N GLY A 244 1.81 -7.19 -6.65
CA GLY A 244 2.25 -8.57 -6.46
C GLY A 244 2.84 -9.15 -7.75
N GLN A 245 2.21 -10.18 -8.30
CA GLN A 245 2.72 -10.88 -9.50
C GLN A 245 1.99 -10.51 -10.78
N ASN A 246 2.62 -10.81 -11.92
CA ASN A 246 2.12 -10.52 -13.27
C ASN A 246 1.70 -11.78 -14.06
N ASP A 247 1.46 -12.93 -13.42
CA ASP A 247 0.99 -14.12 -14.16
C ASP A 247 -0.53 -14.05 -14.40
N TYR A 248 -0.90 -13.19 -15.36
CA TYR A 248 -2.28 -12.95 -15.79
C TYR A 248 -2.88 -14.14 -16.57
N LYS A 249 -2.04 -15.01 -17.15
CA LYS A 249 -2.49 -16.08 -18.07
C LYS A 249 -2.84 -17.39 -17.37
N SER A 250 -2.27 -17.66 -16.20
CA SER A 250 -2.49 -18.96 -15.55
C SER A 250 -3.82 -19.08 -14.80
N GLY A 251 -4.56 -17.98 -14.64
CA GLY A 251 -5.79 -17.94 -13.83
C GLY A 251 -5.55 -18.16 -12.33
N LYS A 252 -4.29 -18.27 -11.88
CA LYS A 252 -3.93 -18.51 -10.48
C LYS A 252 -3.94 -17.25 -9.63
N TRP A 253 -3.84 -16.07 -10.26
CA TRP A 253 -3.85 -14.80 -9.55
C TRP A 253 -5.28 -14.23 -9.46
N PRO A 254 -5.88 -14.16 -8.26
CA PRO A 254 -7.30 -13.82 -8.09
C PRO A 254 -7.64 -12.36 -8.44
N TYR A 255 -6.66 -11.51 -8.74
CA TYR A 255 -6.84 -10.07 -8.97
C TYR A 255 -6.15 -9.58 -10.25
N ALA A 256 -6.02 -10.44 -11.27
CA ALA A 256 -5.43 -10.07 -12.56
C ALA A 256 -6.12 -8.85 -13.21
N GLU A 257 -7.44 -8.75 -13.09
CA GLU A 257 -8.23 -7.61 -13.59
C GLU A 257 -7.81 -6.27 -12.95
N THR A 258 -7.34 -6.28 -11.70
CA THR A 258 -6.86 -5.06 -11.02
C THR A 258 -5.59 -4.53 -11.68
N ILE A 259 -4.70 -5.43 -12.12
CA ILE A 259 -3.45 -5.07 -12.81
C ILE A 259 -3.76 -4.46 -14.17
N GLU A 260 -4.66 -5.07 -14.93
CA GLU A 260 -5.11 -4.54 -16.22
C GLU A 260 -5.79 -3.19 -16.04
N GLY A 261 -6.68 -3.07 -15.05
CA GLY A 261 -7.35 -1.83 -14.68
C GLY A 261 -6.35 -0.72 -14.35
N ALA A 262 -5.37 -0.97 -13.49
CA ALA A 262 -4.34 0.01 -13.13
C ALA A 262 -3.47 0.40 -14.34
N SER A 263 -3.09 -0.57 -15.17
CA SER A 263 -2.32 -0.32 -16.40
C SER A 263 -3.09 0.55 -17.39
N SER A 264 -4.41 0.31 -17.53
CA SER A 264 -5.28 1.10 -18.41
C SER A 264 -5.42 2.57 -17.99
N LEU A 265 -5.16 2.87 -16.70
CA LEU A 265 -5.12 4.23 -16.16
C LEU A 265 -3.76 4.92 -16.36
N GLY A 266 -2.81 4.25 -17.02
CA GLY A 266 -1.49 4.81 -17.32
C GLY A 266 -0.45 4.55 -16.23
N ALA A 267 -0.71 3.66 -15.27
CA ALA A 267 0.31 3.19 -14.33
C ALA A 267 1.24 2.17 -15.00
N ILE A 268 2.52 2.17 -14.60
CA ILE A 268 3.50 1.17 -15.04
C ILE A 268 3.51 0.08 -13.97
N VAL A 269 2.80 -1.03 -14.19
CA VAL A 269 2.70 -2.11 -13.21
C VAL A 269 3.87 -3.08 -13.37
N VAL A 270 4.68 -3.23 -12.33
CA VAL A 270 5.82 -4.14 -12.28
C VAL A 270 5.56 -5.30 -11.30
N PRO A 271 6.01 -6.54 -11.62
CA PRO A 271 5.95 -7.65 -10.67
C PRO A 271 6.90 -7.43 -9.49
N LYS A 272 6.62 -8.11 -8.38
CA LYS A 272 7.49 -8.21 -7.20
C LYS A 272 8.08 -9.61 -7.08
#